data_AF-X1CE24-F1
#
_entry.id   AF-X1CE24-F1
#
_cell.length_a   1.000
_cell.length_b   1.000
_cell.length_c   1.000
_cell.angle_alpha   90.00
_cell.angle_beta   90.00
_cell.angle_gamma   90.00
#
_symmetry.space_group_name_H-M   'P 1'
#
loop_
_entity.id
_entity.type
_entity.pdbx_description
1 polymer ?
#
loop_
_entity_poly.entity_id
_entity_poly.type
_entity_poly.pdbx_seq_one_letter_code
_entity_poly.pdbx_strand_id
1 'polypeptide(L)'
;MITPKSITKKQAKHILKLYEQITRAEILARLGSIRNLECVEYATIKIDKENELREYLYNTSSLVELGEIWKLVKSKRRKRKKSKNSL
;
A
#
# COMPACT_ATOMS: atom_id res chain seq x y z
N MET A 1 -8.36 -8.30 8.85
CA MET A 1 -8.60 -6.85 8.76
C MET A 1 -8.76 -6.26 10.15
N ILE A 2 -7.94 -5.27 10.50
CA ILE A 2 -8.09 -4.51 11.75
C ILE A 2 -9.24 -3.52 11.56
N THR A 3 -10.18 -3.49 12.51
CA THR A 3 -11.27 -2.51 12.52
C THR A 3 -11.10 -1.53 13.67
N PRO A 4 -11.68 -0.32 13.61
CA PRO A 4 -11.65 0.62 14.73
C PRO A 4 -12.21 0.04 16.04
N LYS A 5 -13.16 -0.89 15.96
CA LYS A 5 -13.79 -1.52 17.13
C LYS A 5 -12.93 -2.64 17.73
N SER A 6 -12.00 -3.21 16.97
CA SER A 6 -11.21 -4.39 17.35
C SER A 6 -9.72 -4.08 17.53
N ILE A 7 -9.32 -2.81 17.46
CA ILE A 7 -7.92 -2.39 17.52
C ILE A 7 -7.41 -2.40 18.97
N THR A 8 -6.27 -3.06 19.19
CA THR A 8 -5.58 -3.03 20.48
C THR A 8 -4.68 -1.80 20.60
N LYS A 9 -4.35 -1.40 21.82
CA LYS A 9 -3.38 -0.30 22.09
C LYS A 9 -2.02 -0.54 21.42
N LYS A 10 -1.55 -1.79 21.36
CA LYS A 10 -0.30 -2.15 20.68
C LYS A 10 -0.39 -1.93 19.16
N GLN A 11 -1.48 -2.36 18.54
CA GLN A 11 -1.74 -2.13 17.12
C GLN A 11 -1.85 -0.64 16.80
N ALA A 12 -2.58 0.13 17.61
CA ALA A 12 -2.70 1.58 17.43
C ALA A 12 -1.34 2.30 17.50
N LYS A 13 -0.47 1.94 18.46
CA LYS A 13 0.89 2.47 18.53
C LYS A 13 1.72 2.14 17.29
N HIS A 14 1.60 0.92 16.78
CA HIS A 14 2.32 0.49 15.58
C HIS A 14 1.85 1.27 14.34
N ILE A 15 0.53 1.44 14.18
CA ILE A 15 -0.06 2.24 13.11
C ILE A 15 0.42 3.70 13.17
N LEU A 16 0.42 4.31 14.36
CA LEU A 16 0.92 5.68 14.52
C LEU A 16 2.40 5.79 14.15
N LYS A 17 3.23 4.82 14.53
CA LYS A 17 4.64 4.79 14.15
C LYS A 17 4.82 4.69 12.62
N LEU A 18 4.02 3.88 11.95
CA LEU A 18 4.04 3.79 10.48
C LEU A 18 3.63 5.10 9.83
N TYR A 19 2.56 5.75 10.33
CA TYR A 19 2.13 7.06 9.85
C TYR A 19 3.22 8.13 10.03
N GLU A 20 3.90 8.15 11.17
CA GLU A 20 5.01 9.06 11.41
C GLU A 20 6.16 8.84 10.40
N GLN A 21 6.50 7.58 10.11
CA GLN A 21 7.52 7.23 9.13
C GLN A 21 7.13 7.62 7.70
N ILE A 22 5.88 7.37 7.29
CA ILE A 22 5.34 7.80 6.00
C ILE A 22 5.43 9.33 5.88
N THR A 23 5.03 10.05 6.92
CA THR A 23 5.01 11.52 6.93
C THR A 23 6.43 12.10 6.82
N ARG A 24 7.39 11.53 7.56
CA ARG A 24 8.81 11.93 7.45
C ARG A 24 9.37 11.67 6.06
N ALA A 25 9.10 10.49 5.50
CA ALA A 25 9.54 10.16 4.14
C ALA A 25 8.92 11.10 3.11
N GLU A 26 7.65 11.48 3.26
CA GLU A 26 7.00 12.47 2.38
C GLU A 26 7.66 13.85 2.46
N ILE A 27 7.95 14.34 3.67
CA ILE A 27 8.62 15.63 3.86
C ILE A 27 9.99 15.60 3.17
N LEU A 28 10.78 14.56 3.40
CA LEU A 28 12.10 14.42 2.81
C LEU A 28 12.04 14.20 1.29
N ALA A 29 11.04 13.51 0.77
CA ALA A 29 10.84 13.35 -0.67
C ALA A 29 10.54 14.70 -1.36
N ARG A 30 9.79 15.58 -0.68
CA ARG A 30 9.43 16.91 -1.20
C ARG A 30 10.56 17.93 -1.08
N LEU A 31 11.39 17.83 -0.05
CA LEU A 31 12.49 18.77 0.23
C LEU A 31 13.85 18.27 -0.26
N GLY A 32 13.98 16.98 -0.57
CA GLY A 32 15.21 16.32 -0.94
C GLY A 32 15.77 16.81 -2.26
N SER A 33 17.11 16.77 -2.39
CA SER A 33 17.79 17.23 -3.58
C SER A 33 17.55 16.29 -4.77
N ILE A 34 17.16 16.85 -5.92
CA ILE A 34 17.07 16.11 -7.19
C ILE A 34 18.47 15.64 -7.64
N ARG A 35 19.52 16.42 -7.35
CA ARG A 35 20.89 16.09 -7.80
C ARG A 35 21.43 14.81 -7.18
N ASN A 36 21.04 14.51 -5.94
CA ASN A 36 21.47 13.33 -5.22
C ASN A 36 20.42 12.21 -5.24
N LEU A 37 19.33 12.38 -5.99
CA LEU A 37 18.19 11.44 -6.05
C LEU A 37 17.51 11.15 -4.70
N GLU A 38 17.77 11.95 -3.66
CA GLU A 38 17.15 11.82 -2.34
C GLU A 38 15.62 11.87 -2.44
N CYS A 39 15.09 12.72 -3.32
CA CYS A 39 13.65 12.81 -3.53
C CYS A 39 13.03 11.49 -4.01
N VAL A 40 13.74 10.75 -4.86
CA VAL A 40 13.32 9.43 -5.37
C VAL A 40 13.45 8.38 -4.28
N GLU A 41 14.56 8.36 -3.56
CA GLU A 41 14.79 7.42 -2.46
C GLU A 41 13.71 7.54 -1.39
N TYR A 42 13.42 8.75 -0.92
CA TYR A 42 12.39 8.97 0.10
C TYR A 42 10.98 8.74 -0.43
N ALA A 43 10.72 8.96 -1.73
CA ALA A 43 9.45 8.57 -2.34
C ALA A 43 9.26 7.04 -2.34
N THR A 44 10.31 6.28 -2.63
CA THR A 44 10.29 4.81 -2.55
C THR A 44 10.06 4.35 -1.11
N ILE A 45 10.79 4.90 -0.13
CA ILE A 45 10.61 4.59 1.29
C ILE A 45 9.17 4.86 1.74
N LYS A 46 8.58 5.97 1.29
CA LYS A 46 7.18 6.30 1.56
C LYS A 46 6.25 5.19 1.06
N ILE A 47 6.41 4.77 -0.19
CA ILE A 47 5.58 3.71 -0.81
C ILE A 47 5.72 2.40 -0.04
N ASP A 48 6.93 2.02 0.35
CA ASP A 48 7.18 0.79 1.12
C ASP A 48 6.48 0.82 2.48
N LYS A 49 6.48 1.98 3.15
CA LYS A 49 5.78 2.15 4.42
C LYS A 49 4.26 2.17 4.28
N GLU A 50 3.73 2.75 3.20
CA GLU A 50 2.32 2.64 2.87
C GLU A 50 1.91 1.19 2.56
N ASN A 51 2.79 0.43 1.88
CA ASN A 51 2.59 -1.01 1.65
C ASN A 51 2.55 -1.78 2.96
N GLU A 52 3.53 -1.57 3.85
CA GLU A 52 3.59 -2.19 5.18
C GLU A 52 2.32 -1.90 5.99
N LEU A 53 1.86 -0.64 5.99
CA LEU A 53 0.63 -0.23 6.67
C LEU A 53 -0.61 -0.92 6.09
N ARG A 54 -0.71 -1.04 4.77
CA ARG A 54 -1.82 -1.71 4.10
C ARG A 54 -1.83 -3.22 4.36
N GLU A 55 -0.67 -3.88 4.29
CA GLU A 55 -0.50 -5.28 4.66
C GLU A 55 -0.96 -5.50 6.11
N TYR A 56 -0.56 -4.62 7.02
CA TYR A 56 -0.91 -4.72 8.43
C TYR A 56 -2.41 -4.54 8.71
N LEU A 57 -3.05 -3.56 8.07
CA LEU A 57 -4.46 -3.25 8.29
C LEU A 57 -5.39 -4.21 7.55
N TYR A 58 -5.01 -4.58 6.33
CA TYR A 58 -5.92 -5.18 5.36
C TYR A 58 -5.46 -6.55 4.83
N ASN A 59 -4.29 -7.05 5.25
CA ASN A 59 -3.67 -8.29 4.78
C ASN A 59 -3.31 -8.29 3.28
N THR A 60 -3.15 -7.13 2.67
CA THR A 60 -2.63 -6.97 1.30
C THR A 60 -2.06 -5.57 1.12
N SER A 61 -0.95 -5.45 0.39
CA SER A 61 -0.44 -4.18 -0.14
C SER A 61 -0.96 -3.85 -1.55
N SER A 62 -1.80 -4.69 -2.17
CA SER A 62 -2.32 -4.39 -3.50
C SER A 62 -3.50 -3.41 -3.43
N LEU A 63 -3.31 -2.19 -3.94
CA LEU A 63 -4.40 -1.21 -4.08
C LEU A 63 -5.51 -1.73 -5.01
N VAL A 64 -5.16 -2.54 -6.02
CA VAL A 64 -6.15 -3.15 -6.92
C VAL A 64 -6.98 -4.17 -6.17
N GLU A 65 -6.35 -5.05 -5.39
CA GLU A 65 -7.04 -6.04 -4.56
C GLU A 65 -7.94 -5.37 -3.52
N LEU A 66 -7.44 -4.33 -2.82
CA LEU A 66 -8.24 -3.51 -1.91
C LEU A 66 -9.43 -2.87 -2.61
N GLY A 67 -9.22 -2.32 -3.80
CA GLY A 67 -10.28 -1.74 -4.61
C GLY A 67 -11.35 -2.77 -5.00
N GLU A 68 -10.97 -4.02 -5.27
CA GLU A 68 -11.92 -5.10 -5.53
C GLU A 68 -12.69 -5.50 -4.26
N ILE A 69 -11.99 -5.66 -3.11
CA ILE A 69 -12.60 -5.98 -1.80
C ILE A 69 -13.62 -4.90 -1.39
N TRP A 70 -13.28 -3.62 -1.62
CA TRP A 70 -14.14 -2.48 -1.30
C TRP A 70 -15.14 -2.14 -2.41
N LYS A 71 -15.16 -2.91 -3.52
CA LYS A 71 -16.03 -2.69 -4.69
C LYS A 71 -15.87 -1.30 -5.33
N LEU A 72 -14.69 -0.69 -5.20
CA LEU A 72 -14.32 0.57 -5.85
C LEU A 72 -13.91 0.37 -7.31
N VAL A 73 -13.37 -0.79 -7.65
CA VAL A 73 -13.02 -1.16 -9.04
C VAL A 73 -13.78 -2.41 -9.47
N LYS A 74 -14.25 -2.42 -10.72
CA LYS A 74 -14.81 -3.64 -11.31
C LYS A 74 -13.67 -4.60 -11.61
N SER A 75 -13.73 -5.81 -11.04
CA SER A 75 -12.81 -6.89 -11.36
C SER A 75 -12.75 -7.07 -12.88
N LYS A 76 -11.61 -6.69 -13.49
CA LYS A 76 -11.28 -7.08 -14.86
C LYS A 76 -10.83 -8.53 -14.81
N ARG A 77 -11.69 -9.46 -14.39
CA ARG A 77 -11.49 -10.89 -14.65
C ARG A 77 -11.49 -11.05 -16.17
N ARG A 78 -10.32 -10.90 -16.81
CA ARG A 78 -10.08 -11.33 -18.18
C ARG A 78 -10.42 -12.80 -18.19
N LYS A 79 -11.62 -13.16 -18.69
CA LYS A 79 -11.92 -14.52 -19.09
C LYS A 79 -10.85 -14.88 -20.13
N ARG A 80 -9.76 -15.52 -19.71
CA ARG A 80 -8.85 -16.21 -20.64
C ARG A 80 -9.75 -17.21 -21.36
N LYS A 81 -10.16 -16.90 -22.59
CA LYS A 81 -10.72 -17.91 -23.50
C LYS A 81 -9.66 -19.02 -23.52
N LYS A 82 -9.97 -20.17 -22.94
CA LYS A 82 -9.20 -21.40 -23.19
C LYS A 82 -9.22 -21.59 -24.69
N SER A 83 -8.12 -21.25 -25.36
CA SER A 83 -7.89 -21.72 -26.72
C SER A 83 -7.80 -23.23 -26.61
N LYS A 84 -8.91 -23.92 -26.90
CA LYS A 84 -8.84 -25.33 -27.25
C LYS A 84 -8.12 -25.39 -28.60
N ASN A 85 -6.80 -25.40 -28.58
CA ASN A 85 -6.08 -26.06 -29.66
C ASN A 85 -6.30 -27.55 -29.47
N SER A 86 -7.43 -28.03 -29.98
CA SER A 86 -7.57 -29.40 -30.44
C SER A 86 -6.96 -29.44 -31.84
N LEU A 87 -5.70 -29.84 -31.90
CA LEU A 87 -5.11 -30.51 -33.06
C LEU A 87 -5.02 -31.99 -32.70
#